data_AF-A0A0K0J3K6-F1
#
_entry.id   AF-A0A0K0J3K6-F1
#
_cell.length_a   1.000
_cell.length_b   1.000
_cell.length_c   1.000
_cell.angle_alpha   90.00
_cell.angle_beta   90.00
_cell.angle_gamma   90.00
#
_symmetry.space_group_name_H-M   'P 1'
#
loop_
_entity.id
_entity.type
_entity.pdbx_description
1 polymer ?
#
loop_
_entity_poly.entity_id
_entity_poly.type
_entity_poly.pdbx_seq_one_letter_code
_entity_poly.pdbx_strand_id
1 'polypeptide(L)'
;MEQLIQVYNDSLVEQLAHRDELEYEKEMKNTFISLLLSIQNRRRHFTNERKRKPLKTDPSQLPQYMTATIPYDESCLYVDMNTLMALIKLLRAIDEDSPAVPSMLTDYILTVLCPSASSSVITDLAA
;
A
#
# COMPACT_ATOMS: atom_id res chain seq x y z
N MET A 1 16.04 38.04 26.28
CA MET A 1 16.38 36.65 26.68
C MET A 1 15.18 35.74 26.48
N GLU A 2 14.00 36.07 27.03
CA GLU A 2 12.77 35.30 26.83
C GLU A 2 12.34 35.16 25.36
N GLN A 3 12.40 36.22 24.56
CA GLN A 3 12.11 36.16 23.12
C GLN A 3 13.04 35.21 22.36
N LEU A 4 14.32 35.15 22.76
CA LEU A 4 15.29 34.26 22.13
C LEU A 4 15.02 32.80 22.52
N ILE A 5 14.67 32.56 23.79
CA ILE A 5 14.24 31.25 24.29
C ILE A 5 12.97 30.79 23.56
N GLN A 6 12.01 31.69 23.33
CA GLN A 6 10.78 31.38 22.61
C GLN A 6 11.06 30.96 21.17
N VAL A 7 11.88 31.71 20.44
CA VAL A 7 12.28 31.36 19.06
C VAL A 7 12.98 29.99 19.00
N TYR A 8 13.86 29.69 19.96
CA TYR A 8 14.52 28.38 20.01
C TYR A 8 13.54 27.24 20.34
N ASN A 9 12.59 27.46 21.26
CA ASN A 9 11.57 26.47 21.57
C ASN A 9 10.65 26.20 20.36
N ASP A 10 10.23 27.25 19.66
CA ASP A 10 9.38 27.13 18.48
C ASP A 10 10.10 26.35 17.37
N SER A 11 11.38 26.66 17.12
CA SER A 11 12.20 25.93 16.16
C SER A 11 12.42 24.46 16.57
N LEU A 12 12.61 24.19 17.86
CA LEU A 12 12.74 22.83 18.37
C LEU A 12 11.46 22.02 18.15
N VAL A 13 10.29 22.60 18.42
CA VAL A 13 8.98 21.96 18.19
C VAL A 13 8.79 21.62 16.71
N GLU A 14 9.11 22.56 15.81
CA GLU A 14 9.04 22.33 14.36
C GLU A 14 9.98 21.19 13.91
N GLN A 15 11.22 21.18 14.40
CA GLN A 15 12.18 20.12 14.10
C GLN A 15 11.74 18.75 14.61
N LEU A 16 11.13 18.68 15.81
CA LEU A 16 10.60 17.44 16.36
C LEU A 16 9.42 16.93 15.52
N ALA A 17 8.50 17.81 15.13
CA ALA A 17 7.38 17.44 14.26
C ALA A 17 7.86 16.92 12.90
N HIS A 18 8.83 17.60 12.28
CA HIS A 18 9.41 17.16 11.01
C HIS A 18 10.12 15.80 11.13
N ARG A 19 10.84 15.57 12.23
CA ARG A 19 11.47 14.27 12.51
C ARG A 19 10.43 13.16 12.62
N ASP A 20 9.34 13.40 13.35
CA ASP A 20 8.29 12.41 13.56
C ASP A 20 7.57 12.07 12.23
N GLU A 21 7.38 13.05 11.34
CA GLU A 21 6.87 12.82 9.98
C GLU A 21 7.79 11.92 9.14
N LEU A 22 9.10 12.19 9.17
CA LEU A 22 10.10 11.36 8.49
C LEU A 22 10.19 9.94 9.07
N GLU A 23 10.04 9.79 10.40
CA GLU A 23 10.03 8.49 11.06
C GLU A 23 8.80 7.68 10.66
N TYR A 24 7.63 8.32 10.59
CA TYR A 24 6.40 7.70 10.11
C TYR A 24 6.54 7.22 8.64
N GLU A 25 7.06 8.07 7.75
CA GLU A 25 7.28 7.70 6.34
C GLU A 25 8.22 6.48 6.23
N LYS A 26 9.31 6.47 7.02
CA LYS A 26 10.26 5.36 7.09
C LYS A 26 9.60 4.08 7.60
N GLU A 27 8.79 4.15 8.64
CA GLU A 27 8.07 2.99 9.18
C GLU A 27 7.11 2.38 8.14
N MET A 28 6.42 3.24 7.39
CA MET A 28 5.49 2.80 6.35
C MET A 28 6.22 2.13 5.18
N LYS A 29 7.35 2.69 4.73
CA LYS A 29 8.23 2.03 3.74
C LYS A 29 8.74 0.68 4.22
N ASN A 30 9.19 0.60 5.47
CA ASN A 30 9.66 -0.66 6.07
C ASN A 30 8.55 -1.71 6.17
N THR A 31 7.34 -1.29 6.53
CA THR A 31 6.14 -2.14 6.58
C THR A 31 5.84 -2.70 5.19
N PHE A 32 5.82 -1.85 4.17
CA PHE A 32 5.60 -2.25 2.77
C PHE A 32 6.62 -3.30 2.30
N ILE A 33 7.92 -3.04 2.51
CA ILE A 33 9.00 -3.98 2.13
C ILE A 33 8.82 -5.32 2.85
N SER A 34 8.51 -5.29 4.15
CA SER A 34 8.35 -6.52 4.95
C SER A 34 7.19 -7.38 4.47
N LEU A 35 6.05 -6.77 4.14
CA LEU A 35 4.88 -7.46 3.59
C LEU A 35 5.17 -8.04 2.20
N LEU A 36 5.83 -7.29 1.33
CA LEU A 36 6.25 -7.79 0.01
C LEU A 36 7.13 -9.05 0.14
N LEU A 37 8.15 -9.00 1.00
CA LEU A 37 9.03 -10.13 1.24
C LEU A 37 8.29 -11.33 1.83
N SER A 38 7.34 -11.10 2.75
CA SER A 38 6.49 -12.15 3.32
C SER A 38 5.71 -12.89 2.23
N ILE A 39 4.99 -12.16 1.38
CA ILE A 39 4.19 -12.72 0.29
C ILE A 39 5.08 -13.46 -0.71
N GLN A 40 6.21 -12.87 -1.10
CA GLN A 40 7.16 -13.52 -2.02
C GLN A 40 7.71 -14.84 -1.45
N ASN A 41 8.07 -14.87 -0.17
CA ASN A 41 8.51 -16.08 0.51
C ASN A 41 7.42 -17.15 0.54
N ARG A 42 6.17 -16.77 0.83
CA ARG A 42 5.03 -17.69 0.84
C ARG A 42 4.76 -18.28 -0.55
N ARG A 43 4.79 -17.47 -1.60
CA ARG A 43 4.66 -17.92 -3.00
C ARG A 43 5.77 -18.90 -3.40
N ARG A 44 7.01 -18.63 -3.00
CA ARG A 44 8.16 -19.51 -3.24
C ARG A 44 7.98 -20.86 -2.53
N HIS A 45 7.55 -20.83 -1.26
CA HIS A 45 7.31 -22.05 -0.48
C HIS A 45 6.21 -22.91 -1.12
N PHE A 46 5.08 -22.30 -1.47
CA PHE A 46 3.96 -23.00 -2.13
C PHE A 46 4.39 -23.64 -3.47
N THR A 47 5.16 -22.93 -4.28
CA THR A 47 5.68 -23.45 -5.56
C THR A 47 6.63 -24.64 -5.35
N ASN A 48 7.48 -24.58 -4.33
CA ASN A 48 8.41 -25.67 -4.01
C ASN A 48 7.69 -26.93 -3.52
N GLU A 49 6.67 -26.79 -2.68
CA GLU A 49 5.87 -27.92 -2.19
C GLU A 49 5.12 -28.63 -3.33
N ARG A 50 4.57 -27.87 -4.29
CA ARG A 50 3.90 -28.43 -5.48
C ARG A 50 4.84 -29.19 -6.42
N LYS A 51 6.13 -28.81 -6.50
CA LYS A 51 7.14 -29.57 -7.26
C LYS A 51 7.45 -30.93 -6.62
N ARG A 52 7.35 -31.02 -5.29
CA ARG A 52 7.64 -32.26 -4.53
C ARG A 52 6.43 -33.20 -4.48
N LYS A 53 5.21 -32.65 -4.47
CA LYS A 53 3.96 -33.40 -4.58
C LYS A 53 3.02 -32.69 -5.56
N PRO A 54 2.81 -33.22 -6.78
CA PRO A 54 1.85 -32.63 -7.71
C PRO A 54 0.41 -32.87 -7.20
N LEU A 55 -0.05 -31.96 -6.33
CA LEU A 55 -1.45 -31.89 -5.94
C LEU A 55 -2.26 -31.29 -7.09
N LYS A 56 -3.34 -31.99 -7.46
CA LYS A 56 -4.41 -31.47 -8.32
C LYS A 56 -5.26 -30.48 -7.50
N THR A 57 -4.70 -29.32 -7.22
CA THR A 57 -5.44 -28.22 -6.59
C THR A 57 -6.24 -27.51 -7.67
N ASP A 58 -7.55 -27.39 -7.46
CA ASP A 58 -8.45 -26.61 -8.32
C ASP A 58 -7.98 -25.14 -8.34
N PRO A 59 -7.84 -24.51 -9.53
CA PRO A 59 -7.48 -23.10 -9.63
C PRO A 59 -8.40 -22.18 -8.80
N SER A 60 -9.66 -22.56 -8.59
CA SER A 60 -10.63 -21.81 -7.78
C SER A 60 -10.37 -21.85 -6.27
N GLN A 61 -9.51 -22.75 -5.79
CA GLN A 61 -9.12 -22.88 -4.37
C GLN A 61 -7.72 -22.34 -4.10
N LEU A 62 -7.10 -21.66 -5.07
CA LEU A 62 -5.77 -21.09 -4.88
C LEU A 62 -5.85 -19.85 -3.97
N PRO A 63 -4.97 -19.77 -2.95
CA PRO A 63 -4.90 -18.60 -2.10
C PRO A 63 -4.59 -17.33 -2.88
N GLN A 64 -5.06 -16.20 -2.38
CA GLN A 64 -4.93 -14.89 -3.00
C GLN A 64 -3.49 -14.43 -3.11
N TYR A 65 -2.61 -14.78 -2.17
CA TYR A 65 -1.18 -14.52 -2.31
C TYR A 65 -0.55 -15.18 -3.55
N MET A 66 -1.20 -16.17 -4.17
CA MET A 66 -0.77 -16.76 -5.44
C MET A 66 -1.41 -16.10 -6.67
N THR A 67 -2.67 -15.69 -6.57
CA THR A 67 -3.49 -15.27 -7.72
C THR A 67 -3.62 -13.76 -7.86
N ALA A 68 -3.56 -13.01 -6.76
CA ALA A 68 -3.68 -11.57 -6.76
C ALA A 68 -2.41 -10.92 -7.31
N THR A 69 -2.60 -9.92 -8.18
CA THR A 69 -1.55 -9.05 -8.68
C THR A 69 -2.02 -7.61 -8.50
N ILE A 70 -1.15 -6.77 -7.93
CA ILE A 70 -1.44 -5.34 -7.78
C ILE A 70 -0.86 -4.65 -9.03
N PRO A 71 -1.70 -4.02 -9.86
CA PRO A 71 -1.21 -3.25 -10.99
C PRO A 71 -0.43 -2.03 -10.49
N TYR A 72 0.61 -1.65 -11.23
CA TYR A 72 1.44 -0.49 -10.94
C TYR A 72 1.79 0.23 -12.25
N ASP A 73 2.06 1.52 -12.15
CA ASP A 73 2.52 2.33 -13.28
C ASP A 73 4.05 2.35 -13.33
N GLU A 74 4.63 1.75 -14.36
CA GLU A 74 6.09 1.70 -14.59
C GLU A 74 6.70 3.09 -14.84
N SER A 75 5.89 4.06 -15.30
CA SER A 75 6.35 5.43 -15.53
C SER A 75 6.34 6.28 -14.24
N CYS A 76 5.67 5.81 -13.19
CA CYS A 76 5.56 6.49 -11.92
C CYS A 76 6.83 6.27 -11.08
N LEU A 77 7.73 7.26 -11.11
CA LEU A 77 9.01 7.21 -10.41
C LEU A 77 8.90 7.46 -8.90
N TYR A 78 7.77 7.96 -8.42
CA TYR A 78 7.57 8.32 -7.01
C TYR A 78 6.20 7.86 -6.52
N VAL A 79 6.17 7.15 -5.40
CA VAL A 79 4.94 6.71 -4.74
C VAL A 79 4.67 7.66 -3.57
N ASP A 80 3.57 8.40 -3.63
CA ASP A 80 3.15 9.25 -2.53
C ASP A 80 2.69 8.44 -1.31
N MET A 81 2.54 9.12 -0.18
CA MET A 81 2.22 8.48 1.10
C MET A 81 0.85 7.78 1.05
N ASN A 82 -0.15 8.40 0.43
CA ASN A 82 -1.49 7.85 0.32
C ASN A 82 -1.53 6.55 -0.49
N THR A 83 -0.81 6.52 -1.62
CA THR A 83 -0.65 5.36 -2.47
C THR A 83 0.10 4.25 -1.74
N LEU A 84 1.19 4.59 -1.03
CA LEU A 84 1.94 3.64 -0.21
C LEU A 84 1.04 2.99 0.86
N MET A 85 0.20 3.76 1.54
CA MET A 85 -0.76 3.23 2.51
C MET A 85 -1.80 2.30 1.86
N ALA A 86 -2.32 2.65 0.68
CA ALA A 86 -3.26 1.81 -0.05
C ALA A 86 -2.61 0.48 -0.45
N LEU A 87 -1.36 0.52 -0.92
CA LEU A 87 -0.57 -0.65 -1.25
C LEU A 87 -0.32 -1.53 0.00
N ILE A 88 0.05 -0.95 1.14
CA ILE A 88 0.22 -1.68 2.41
C ILE A 88 -1.08 -2.41 2.79
N LYS A 89 -2.23 -1.74 2.70
CA LYS A 89 -3.54 -2.35 3.00
C LYS A 89 -3.83 -3.53 2.09
N LEU A 90 -3.59 -3.38 0.79
CA LEU A 90 -3.73 -4.47 -0.19
C LEU A 90 -2.80 -5.64 0.14
N LEU A 91 -1.52 -5.38 0.41
CA LEU A 91 -0.56 -6.43 0.74
C LEU A 91 -0.96 -7.19 2.02
N ARG A 92 -1.43 -6.50 3.07
CA ARG A 92 -1.95 -7.17 4.28
C ARG A 92 -3.13 -8.08 3.93
N ALA A 93 -4.11 -7.56 3.19
CA ALA A 93 -5.28 -8.34 2.78
C ALA A 93 -4.90 -9.57 1.96
N ILE A 94 -3.89 -9.46 1.07
CA ILE A 94 -3.36 -10.56 0.28
C ILE A 94 -2.63 -11.60 1.15
N ASP A 95 -1.78 -11.17 2.10
CA ASP A 95 -1.05 -12.08 2.99
C ASP A 95 -2.00 -12.84 3.94
N GLU A 96 -3.12 -12.21 4.30
CA GLU A 96 -4.19 -12.78 5.15
C GLU A 96 -5.26 -13.57 4.38
N ASP A 97 -5.13 -13.69 3.04
CA ASP A 97 -6.10 -14.37 2.18
C ASP A 97 -7.54 -13.80 2.26
N SER A 98 -7.65 -12.48 2.48
CA SER A 98 -8.91 -11.79 2.76
C SER A 98 -9.84 -11.75 1.54
N PRO A 99 -11.12 -12.15 1.64
CA PRO A 99 -12.05 -12.15 0.52
C PRO A 99 -12.35 -10.75 -0.05
N ALA A 100 -11.91 -9.68 0.62
CA ALA A 100 -12.10 -8.30 0.19
C ALA A 100 -11.07 -7.82 -0.86
N VAL A 101 -10.00 -8.58 -1.15
CA VAL A 101 -8.97 -8.14 -2.11
C VAL A 101 -9.53 -7.77 -3.49
N PRO A 102 -10.49 -8.50 -4.09
CA PRO A 102 -11.04 -8.10 -5.39
C PRO A 102 -11.68 -6.71 -5.38
N SER A 103 -12.46 -6.38 -4.34
CA SER A 103 -13.05 -5.05 -4.20
C SER A 103 -11.99 -3.99 -3.90
N MET A 104 -11.02 -4.29 -3.03
CA MET A 104 -9.92 -3.36 -2.73
C MET A 104 -9.05 -3.05 -3.94
N LEU A 105 -8.78 -4.05 -4.80
CA LEU A 105 -8.07 -3.86 -6.06
C LEU A 105 -8.89 -3.01 -7.02
N THR A 106 -10.21 -3.22 -7.09
CA THR A 106 -11.12 -2.40 -7.90
C THR A 106 -11.06 -0.95 -7.46
N ASP A 107 -11.19 -0.68 -6.16
CA ASP A 107 -11.12 0.67 -5.61
C ASP A 107 -9.76 1.31 -5.89
N TYR A 108 -8.66 0.58 -5.68
CA TYR A 108 -7.32 1.06 -5.97
C TYR A 108 -7.13 1.42 -7.45
N ILE A 109 -7.59 0.58 -8.36
CA ILE A 109 -7.52 0.85 -9.80
C ILE A 109 -8.30 2.13 -10.14
N LEU A 110 -9.52 2.27 -9.62
CA LEU A 110 -10.41 3.40 -9.96
C LEU A 110 -10.01 4.73 -9.28
N THR A 111 -9.26 4.68 -8.18
CA THR A 111 -8.90 5.87 -7.39
C THR A 111 -7.44 6.29 -7.57
N VAL A 112 -6.52 5.35 -7.76
CA VAL A 112 -5.08 5.62 -7.86
C VAL A 112 -4.60 5.55 -9.31
N LEU A 113 -4.89 4.43 -10.02
CA LEU A 113 -4.33 4.21 -11.37
C LEU A 113 -5.13 4.88 -12.48
N CYS A 114 -6.45 4.91 -12.33
CA CYS A 114 -7.38 5.49 -13.29
C CYS A 114 -8.35 6.42 -12.55
N PRO A 115 -7.87 7.53 -11.94
CA PRO A 115 -8.73 8.44 -11.21
C PRO A 115 -9.82 8.96 -12.15
N SER A 116 -11.04 8.50 -11.98
CA SER A 116 -12.16 9.02 -12.77
C SER A 116 -12.41 10.47 -12.35
N ALA A 117 -12.42 11.39 -13.30
CA ALA A 117 -12.75 12.81 -13.06
C ALA A 117 -14.15 13.01 -12.42
N SER A 118 -14.98 11.96 -12.35
CA SER A 118 -16.37 11.99 -11.89
C SER A 118 -16.60 12.36 -10.42
N SER A 119 -15.58 12.64 -9.61
CA SER A 119 -15.80 13.27 -8.28
C SER A 119 -16.00 14.80 -8.38
N SER A 120 -15.48 15.44 -9.44
CA SER A 120 -15.53 16.90 -9.59
C SER A 120 -16.59 17.40 -10.58
N VAL A 121 -17.05 16.56 -11.52
CA VAL A 121 -17.90 17.01 -12.66
C VAL A 121 -19.40 16.90 -12.40
N ILE A 122 -19.85 16.32 -11.28
CA ILE A 122 -21.30 16.18 -11.01
C ILE A 122 -21.94 17.47 -10.45
N THR A 123 -21.15 18.47 -10.02
CA THR A 123 -21.70 19.73 -9.47
C THR A 123 -22.16 20.76 -10.51
N ASP A 124 -21.77 20.64 -11.78
CA ASP A 124 -22.04 21.68 -12.80
C ASP A 124 -23.14 21.32 -13.81
N LEU A 125 -23.87 20.22 -13.63
CA LEU A 125 -25.03 19.88 -14.48
C LEU A 125 -26.39 20.18 -13.81
N ALA A 126 -26.39 20.91 -12.70
CA ALA A 126 -27.60 21.31 -11.98
C ALA A 126 -27.68 22.83 -11.73
N ALA A 127 -27.29 23.64 -12.73
CA ALA A 127 -27.54 25.08 -12.77
C ALA A 127 -28.21 25.47 -14.09
#